data_AF-A0A6I9UB59-F1
#
_entry.id   AF-A0A6I9UB59-F1
#
_cell.length_a   1.000
_cell.length_b   1.000
_cell.length_c   1.000
_cell.angle_alpha   90.00
_cell.angle_beta   90.00
_cell.angle_gamma   90.00
#
_symmetry.space_group_name_H-M   'P 1'
#
loop_
_entity.id
_entity.type
_entity.pdbx_description
1 polymer ?
#
loop_
_entity_poly.entity_id
_entity_poly.type
_entity_poly.pdbx_seq_one_letter_code
_entity_poly.pdbx_strand_id
1 'polypeptide(L)'
;MQVDMRAFLNAPNGKQSSPVNTRVDSDLSHSPLGGRTDMFDLPLHMARDQIEESLRTKMASIKERMVQLQDAQKAAELTSEVSERELELEAQLVEARSIIQEQVSVARTCNCIYALLQQRQRDVEFRESANEQRQRLLSDISRLEAKVERLEAQLSAKDREIATMTRTEAKATAAFKSQIDKLQQERDEFQKMVLGNQQVRTQQIHEMKKKEKEYIKLQERLNQVLMEKKKESRSGMEIMNLLQKEGRRRGTWNGRKTDNDFYKKIVDAYEAKNQELVAENADLRALLRSMQVDMRAFLNAPNGKQSSPVNTRVDSDLSHSPLGGRTDMFDLPLHMARDQIEESLRTKMASIKERMVQLQDAQKAAELTSEVSERELELEAQLVEARSIIQEQV
;
A
#
# COMPACT_ATOMS: atom_id res chain seq x y z
N MET A 1 -20.97 -19.20 58.72
CA MET A 1 -21.63 -20.47 59.11
C MET A 1 -20.54 -21.31 59.77
N GLN A 2 -20.48 -21.41 61.11
CA GLN A 2 -21.38 -22.21 61.96
C GLN A 2 -21.08 -23.70 61.70
N VAL A 3 -20.06 -24.28 62.36
CA VAL A 3 -20.08 -24.86 63.73
C VAL A 3 -21.07 -26.01 63.84
N ASP A 4 -20.56 -27.23 64.08
CA ASP A 4 -21.04 -28.02 65.22
C ASP A 4 -19.97 -28.98 65.79
N MET A 5 -20.15 -29.38 67.04
CA MET A 5 -19.23 -30.20 67.84
C MET A 5 -20.04 -31.05 68.86
N ARG A 6 -19.68 -32.34 69.03
CA ARG A 6 -20.38 -33.35 69.89
C ARG A 6 -21.69 -33.84 69.22
N ALA A 7 -22.29 -35.02 69.46
CA ALA A 7 -22.16 -36.09 70.46
C ALA A 7 -22.65 -37.45 69.81
N PHE A 8 -22.64 -38.66 70.38
CA PHE A 8 -22.19 -39.19 71.69
C PHE A 8 -21.95 -40.73 71.65
N LEU A 9 -21.81 -41.34 72.84
CA LEU A 9 -21.69 -42.79 73.17
C LEU A 9 -22.85 -43.70 72.71
N ASN A 10 -22.55 -44.98 72.40
CA ASN A 10 -23.11 -46.13 73.17
C ASN A 10 -22.45 -47.49 72.86
N ALA A 11 -22.41 -48.38 73.87
CA ALA A 11 -22.04 -49.79 73.78
C ALA A 11 -23.28 -50.71 73.90
N PRO A 12 -23.12 -52.03 73.69
CA PRO A 12 -23.18 -52.96 74.84
C PRO A 12 -22.04 -54.01 74.78
N ASN A 13 -21.40 -54.43 75.87
CA ASN A 13 -21.88 -55.25 77.01
C ASN A 13 -22.34 -56.67 76.55
N GLY A 14 -21.79 -57.80 77.00
CA GLY A 14 -20.72 -58.06 77.98
C GLY A 14 -20.63 -59.55 78.35
N LYS A 15 -20.13 -59.86 79.56
CA LYS A 15 -19.95 -61.21 80.23
C LYS A 15 -18.61 -61.91 79.92
N GLN A 16 -17.70 -62.00 80.89
CA GLN A 16 -17.53 -63.04 81.94
C GLN A 16 -16.91 -64.34 81.37
N SER A 17 -15.91 -64.98 81.99
CA SER A 17 -15.64 -65.15 83.43
C SER A 17 -14.15 -65.05 83.84
N SER A 18 -13.93 -65.03 85.16
CA SER A 18 -12.65 -64.79 85.86
C SER A 18 -11.86 -66.11 86.13
N PRO A 19 -10.72 -66.10 86.85
CA PRO A 19 -9.63 -67.08 86.65
C PRO A 19 -9.77 -68.36 87.49
N VAL A 20 -9.09 -69.42 87.06
CA VAL A 20 -8.86 -70.62 87.88
C VAL A 20 -7.37 -70.94 87.94
N ASN A 21 -6.81 -70.68 89.11
CA ASN A 21 -5.60 -71.32 89.59
C ASN A 21 -5.96 -72.76 89.97
N THR A 22 -5.45 -73.74 89.22
CA THR A 22 -5.51 -75.16 89.62
C THR A 22 -4.11 -75.71 89.79
N ARG A 23 -3.64 -75.67 91.04
CA ARG A 23 -2.97 -76.86 91.59
C ARG A 23 -3.89 -78.04 91.40
N VAL A 24 -3.41 -79.08 90.72
CA VAL A 24 -3.92 -80.44 90.89
C VAL A 24 -2.78 -81.23 91.50
N ASP A 25 -2.85 -81.41 92.81
CA ASP A 25 -2.10 -82.45 93.50
C ASP A 25 -2.76 -83.79 93.15
N SER A 26 -2.02 -84.62 92.42
CA SER A 26 -2.23 -86.06 92.25
C SER A 26 -0.89 -86.58 91.72
N ASP A 27 0.08 -86.92 92.57
CA ASP A 27 0.01 -88.06 93.49
C ASP A 27 -0.46 -89.31 92.73
N LEU A 28 0.51 -90.02 92.15
CA LEU A 28 0.55 -91.49 92.05
C LEU A 28 1.87 -91.92 91.40
N SER A 29 2.85 -92.10 92.29
CA SER A 29 3.96 -93.05 92.18
C SER A 29 3.86 -94.11 91.07
N HIS A 30 4.63 -93.95 89.99
CA HIS A 30 5.07 -95.07 89.15
C HIS A 30 6.56 -94.97 88.82
N SER A 31 7.38 -95.24 89.82
CA SER A 31 8.78 -95.64 89.63
C SER A 31 8.81 -97.01 88.92
N PRO A 32 9.47 -97.17 87.75
CA PRO A 32 9.75 -98.47 87.16
C PRO A 32 10.98 -99.10 87.85
N LEU A 33 10.95 -99.18 89.18
CA LEU A 33 11.92 -99.89 90.03
C LEU A 33 11.18 -100.73 91.09
N GLY A 34 10.02 -101.26 90.71
CA GLY A 34 9.24 -102.24 91.47
C GLY A 34 9.70 -103.66 91.17
N GLY A 35 10.88 -104.03 91.68
CA GLY A 35 11.45 -105.37 91.54
C GLY A 35 11.98 -105.85 92.89
N ARG A 36 11.08 -106.29 93.78
CA ARG A 36 11.45 -106.99 95.01
C ARG A 36 12.05 -108.35 94.65
N THR A 37 13.35 -108.49 94.84
CA THR A 37 14.00 -109.77 95.10
C THR A 37 14.68 -109.61 96.46
N ASP A 38 14.45 -110.55 97.38
CA ASP A 38 14.88 -110.43 98.78
C ASP A 38 16.41 -110.43 98.90
N MET A 39 17.00 -109.23 99.00
CA MET A 39 18.44 -108.98 98.83
C MET A 39 19.25 -109.18 100.12
N PHE A 40 18.81 -110.07 101.01
CA PHE A 40 19.51 -110.41 102.26
C PHE A 40 19.85 -111.90 102.42
N ASP A 41 19.45 -112.76 101.48
CA ASP A 41 19.80 -114.20 101.45
C ASP A 41 20.60 -114.63 100.19
N LEU A 42 21.05 -113.69 99.35
CA LEU A 42 21.93 -113.99 98.20
C LEU A 42 23.42 -113.81 98.55
N PRO A 43 24.33 -114.70 98.10
CA PRO A 43 25.77 -114.55 98.33
C PRO A 43 26.31 -113.21 97.80
N LEU A 44 27.21 -112.58 98.56
CA LEU A 44 27.75 -111.22 98.33
C LEU A 44 28.17 -110.87 96.89
N HIS A 45 28.58 -111.85 96.08
CA HIS A 45 28.91 -111.61 94.67
C HIS A 45 27.68 -111.28 93.81
N MET A 46 26.57 -111.99 93.96
CA MET A 46 25.36 -111.77 93.14
C MET A 46 24.66 -110.45 93.48
N ALA A 47 24.66 -110.05 94.76
CA ALA A 47 24.12 -108.75 95.18
C ALA A 47 24.99 -107.58 94.65
N ARG A 48 26.32 -107.76 94.62
CA ARG A 48 27.24 -106.81 93.98
C ARG A 48 26.95 -106.69 92.48
N ASP A 49 26.83 -107.81 91.78
CA ASP A 49 26.62 -107.82 90.32
C ASP A 49 25.29 -107.14 89.94
N GLN A 50 24.20 -107.40 90.68
CA GLN A 50 22.91 -106.71 90.47
C GLN A 50 22.97 -105.20 90.75
N ILE A 51 23.70 -104.77 91.78
CA ILE A 51 23.90 -103.34 92.06
C ILE A 51 24.77 -102.70 90.97
N GLU A 52 25.81 -103.38 90.51
CA GLU A 52 26.69 -102.90 89.43
C GLU A 52 25.95 -102.80 88.09
N GLU A 53 25.10 -103.77 87.76
CA GLU A 53 24.23 -103.77 86.58
C GLU A 53 23.15 -102.67 86.67
N SER A 54 22.52 -102.49 87.84
CA SER A 54 21.58 -101.37 88.08
C SER A 54 22.24 -100.00 87.92
N LEU A 55 23.47 -99.84 88.41
CA LEU A 55 24.27 -98.64 88.23
C LEU A 55 24.69 -98.44 86.76
N ARG A 56 25.12 -99.49 86.05
CA ARG A 56 25.42 -99.44 84.61
C ARG A 56 24.18 -99.04 83.80
N THR A 57 23.01 -99.57 84.12
CA THR A 57 21.74 -99.26 83.45
C THR A 57 21.31 -97.82 83.71
N LYS A 58 21.37 -97.35 84.96
CA LYS A 58 21.11 -95.94 85.30
C LYS A 58 22.12 -95.00 84.65
N MET A 59 23.39 -95.37 84.58
CA MET A 59 24.44 -94.56 83.96
C MET A 59 24.31 -94.52 82.43
N ALA A 60 23.85 -95.60 81.80
CA ALA A 60 23.49 -95.65 80.39
C ALA A 60 22.26 -94.77 80.10
N SER A 61 21.20 -94.88 80.91
CA SER A 61 19.99 -94.03 80.79
C SER A 61 20.30 -92.54 81.04
N ILE A 62 21.20 -92.21 81.98
CA ILE A 62 21.68 -90.84 82.18
C ILE A 62 22.48 -90.35 80.97
N LYS A 63 23.38 -91.18 80.40
CA LYS A 63 24.11 -90.83 79.17
C LYS A 63 23.16 -90.60 78.00
N GLU A 64 22.20 -91.49 77.79
CA GLU A 64 21.19 -91.38 76.75
C GLU A 64 20.36 -90.10 76.93
N ARG A 65 19.88 -89.82 78.14
CA ARG A 65 19.13 -88.59 78.44
C ARG A 65 19.98 -87.33 78.30
N MET A 66 21.28 -87.40 78.59
CA MET A 66 22.21 -86.29 78.41
C MET A 66 22.50 -86.02 76.92
N VAL A 67 22.59 -87.06 76.10
CA VAL A 67 22.65 -86.95 74.62
C VAL A 67 21.34 -86.39 74.08
N GLN A 68 20.17 -86.91 74.49
CA GLN A 68 18.86 -86.38 74.10
C GLN A 68 18.69 -84.90 74.48
N LEU A 69 19.18 -84.48 75.66
CA LEU A 69 19.19 -83.07 76.05
C LEU A 69 20.15 -82.23 75.20
N GLN A 70 21.33 -82.75 74.83
CA GLN A 70 22.25 -82.07 73.90
C GLN A 70 21.66 -81.93 72.49
N ASP A 71 21.00 -82.97 71.98
CA ASP A 71 20.38 -82.96 70.66
C ASP A 71 19.12 -82.08 70.65
N ALA A 72 18.32 -82.09 71.72
CA ALA A 72 17.21 -81.15 71.90
C ALA A 72 17.70 -79.69 72.04
N GLN A 73 18.83 -79.45 72.71
CA GLN A 73 19.43 -78.13 72.80
C GLN A 73 19.92 -77.63 71.42
N LYS A 74 20.62 -78.48 70.64
CA LYS A 74 21.01 -78.14 69.27
C LYS A 74 19.82 -77.93 68.35
N ALA A 75 18.76 -78.72 68.49
CA ALA A 75 17.53 -78.53 67.73
C ALA A 75 16.84 -77.21 68.09
N ALA A 76 16.85 -76.82 69.37
CA ALA A 76 16.35 -75.53 69.83
C ALA A 76 17.18 -74.36 69.28
N GLU A 77 18.52 -74.45 69.33
CA GLU A 77 19.44 -73.46 68.73
C GLU A 77 19.16 -73.32 67.21
N LEU A 78 19.13 -74.42 66.45
CA LEU A 78 18.81 -74.40 65.02
C LEU A 78 17.43 -73.80 64.72
N THR A 79 16.40 -74.08 65.52
CA THR A 79 15.09 -73.46 65.32
C THR A 79 15.07 -71.97 65.67
N SER A 80 15.92 -71.52 66.60
CA SER A 80 16.10 -70.09 66.91
C SER A 80 16.80 -69.39 65.74
N GLU A 81 17.91 -69.95 65.24
CA GLU A 81 18.66 -69.42 64.09
C GLU A 81 17.78 -69.34 62.82
N VAL A 82 16.96 -70.37 62.56
CA VAL A 82 16.01 -70.36 61.43
C VAL A 82 14.95 -69.27 61.61
N SER A 83 14.37 -69.13 62.81
CA SER A 83 13.36 -68.10 63.10
C SER A 83 13.92 -66.67 62.98
N GLU A 84 15.14 -66.44 63.48
CA GLU A 84 15.85 -65.17 63.30
C GLU A 84 16.11 -64.89 61.81
N ARG A 85 16.52 -65.91 61.05
CA ARG A 85 16.78 -65.77 59.61
C ARG A 85 15.51 -65.54 58.78
N GLU A 86 14.38 -66.13 59.18
CA GLU A 86 13.07 -65.85 58.59
C GLU A 86 12.67 -64.39 58.84
N LEU A 87 12.81 -63.89 60.07
CA LEU A 87 12.54 -62.48 60.41
C LEU A 87 13.45 -61.50 59.64
N GLU A 88 14.73 -61.81 59.46
CA GLU A 88 15.64 -61.01 58.61
C GLU A 88 15.18 -60.97 57.15
N LEU A 89 14.73 -62.11 56.60
CA LEU A 89 14.24 -62.20 55.22
C LEU A 89 12.91 -61.47 55.03
N GLU A 90 12.00 -61.53 56.01
CA GLU A 90 10.76 -60.74 55.99
C GLU A 90 11.06 -59.24 56.02
N ALA A 91 11.98 -58.79 56.87
CA ALA A 91 12.40 -57.38 56.91
C ALA A 91 12.98 -56.90 55.56
N GLN A 92 13.87 -57.69 54.95
CA GLN A 92 14.43 -57.40 53.61
C GLN A 92 13.35 -57.36 52.53
N LEU A 93 12.34 -58.25 52.59
CA LEU A 93 11.22 -58.23 51.64
C LEU A 93 10.32 -57.00 51.81
N VAL A 94 10.12 -56.50 53.03
CA VAL A 94 9.37 -55.26 53.29
C VAL A 94 10.14 -54.05 52.75
N GLU A 95 11.46 -53.97 52.99
CA GLU A 95 12.30 -52.90 52.46
C GLU A 95 12.33 -52.90 50.92
N ALA A 96 12.54 -54.07 50.30
CA ALA A 96 12.51 -54.23 48.85
C ALA A 96 11.16 -53.80 48.24
N ARG A 97 10.02 -54.15 48.87
CA ARG A 97 8.69 -53.68 48.45
C ARG A 97 8.56 -52.16 48.54
N SER A 98 9.08 -51.54 49.60
CA SER A 98 9.10 -50.08 49.78
C SER A 98 9.88 -49.39 48.65
N ILE A 99 11.11 -49.86 48.36
CA ILE A 99 11.97 -49.33 47.30
C ILE A 99 11.29 -49.45 45.93
N ILE A 100 10.69 -50.60 45.61
CA ILE A 100 9.94 -50.80 44.36
C ILE A 100 8.76 -49.81 44.25
N GLN A 101 8.02 -49.60 45.35
CA GLN A 101 6.88 -48.69 45.37
C GLN A 101 7.31 -47.23 45.18
N GLU A 102 8.45 -46.82 45.76
CA GLU A 102 9.06 -45.51 45.52
C GLU A 102 9.49 -45.34 44.05
N GLN A 103 10.21 -46.30 43.48
CA GLN A 103 10.64 -46.27 42.08
C GLN A 103 9.44 -46.12 41.11
N VAL A 104 8.34 -46.83 41.37
CA VAL A 104 7.10 -46.71 40.57
C VAL A 104 6.40 -45.36 40.78
N SER A 105 6.58 -44.70 41.93
CA SER A 105 6.11 -43.33 42.16
C SER A 105 6.95 -42.29 41.41
N VAL A 106 8.28 -42.43 41.45
CA VAL A 106 9.21 -41.59 40.70
C VAL A 106 8.98 -41.72 39.20
N ALA A 107 8.87 -42.95 38.68
CA ALA A 107 8.60 -43.20 37.26
C ALA A 107 7.27 -42.56 36.79
N ARG A 108 6.20 -42.66 37.59
CA ARG A 108 4.93 -41.96 37.30
C ARG A 108 5.10 -40.45 37.28
N THR A 109 5.82 -39.89 38.24
CA THR A 109 6.10 -38.44 38.33
C THR A 109 6.89 -37.95 37.12
N CYS A 110 7.96 -38.66 36.72
CA CYS A 110 8.75 -38.36 35.54
C CYS A 110 7.91 -38.43 34.25
N ASN A 111 7.07 -39.45 34.09
CA ASN A 111 6.18 -39.58 32.94
C ASN A 111 5.15 -38.45 32.86
N CYS A 112 4.58 -38.02 34.00
CA CYS A 112 3.70 -36.85 34.05
C CYS A 112 4.43 -35.56 33.66
N ILE A 113 5.64 -35.33 34.18
CA ILE A 113 6.45 -34.15 33.81
C ILE A 113 6.79 -34.18 32.32
N TYR A 114 7.19 -35.33 31.76
CA TYR A 114 7.48 -35.48 30.34
C TYR A 114 6.26 -35.18 29.46
N ALA A 115 5.08 -35.70 29.81
CA ALA A 115 3.85 -35.42 29.08
C ALA A 115 3.46 -33.93 29.13
N LEU A 116 3.64 -33.27 30.28
CA LEU A 116 3.43 -31.83 30.41
C LEU A 116 4.42 -31.02 29.57
N LEU A 117 5.70 -31.37 29.57
CA LEU A 117 6.71 -30.70 28.73
C LEU A 117 6.41 -30.86 27.24
N GLN A 118 6.08 -32.08 26.79
CA GLN A 118 5.73 -32.35 25.40
C GLN A 118 4.42 -31.64 24.98
N GLN A 119 3.45 -31.50 25.89
CA GLN A 119 2.28 -30.66 25.64
C GLN A 119 2.66 -29.18 25.54
N ARG A 120 3.46 -28.66 26.47
CA ARG A 120 3.88 -27.25 26.47
C ARG A 120 4.67 -26.88 25.22
N GLN A 121 5.50 -27.79 24.71
CA GLN A 121 6.23 -27.58 23.46
C GLN A 121 5.27 -27.44 22.26
N ARG A 122 4.29 -28.35 22.11
CA ARG A 122 3.23 -28.24 21.09
C ARG A 122 2.38 -26.96 21.24
N ASP A 123 2.05 -26.57 22.48
CA ASP A 123 1.31 -25.34 22.78
C ASP A 123 2.14 -24.06 22.48
N VAL A 124 3.48 -24.13 22.52
CA VAL A 124 4.38 -23.05 22.10
C VAL A 124 4.41 -22.96 20.57
N GLU A 125 4.74 -24.06 19.89
CA GLU A 125 4.83 -24.14 18.42
C GLU A 125 3.52 -23.69 17.74
N PHE A 126 2.37 -24.11 18.26
CA PHE A 126 1.06 -23.66 17.74
C PHE A 126 0.83 -22.15 17.93
N ARG A 127 1.18 -21.60 19.10
CA ARG A 127 1.03 -20.15 19.37
C ARG A 127 1.99 -19.32 18.54
N GLU A 128 3.20 -19.79 18.32
CA GLU A 128 4.20 -19.12 17.48
C GLU A 128 3.73 -19.07 16.03
N SER A 129 3.32 -20.21 15.46
CA SER A 129 2.76 -20.29 14.10
C SER A 129 1.52 -19.40 13.90
N ALA A 130 0.58 -19.43 14.85
CA ALA A 130 -0.60 -18.55 14.83
C ALA A 130 -0.22 -17.07 14.95
N ASN A 131 0.80 -16.73 15.74
CA ASN A 131 1.27 -15.36 15.91
C ASN A 131 1.99 -14.85 14.65
N GLU A 132 2.80 -15.68 13.98
CA GLU A 132 3.38 -15.35 12.68
C GLU A 132 2.30 -15.09 11.62
N GLN A 133 1.29 -15.96 11.53
CA GLN A 133 0.19 -15.78 10.59
C GLN A 133 -0.55 -14.47 10.87
N ARG A 134 -0.78 -14.14 12.15
CA ARG A 134 -1.36 -12.86 12.58
C ARG A 134 -0.50 -11.66 12.16
N GLN A 135 0.83 -11.73 12.31
CA GLN A 135 1.73 -10.65 11.89
C GLN A 135 1.78 -10.50 10.36
N ARG A 136 1.75 -11.60 9.60
CA ARG A 136 1.61 -11.58 8.14
C ARG A 136 0.31 -10.89 7.71
N LEU A 137 -0.82 -11.28 8.30
CA LEU A 137 -2.13 -10.69 8.02
C LEU A 137 -2.21 -9.20 8.38
N LEU A 138 -1.63 -8.77 9.51
CA LEU A 138 -1.54 -7.34 9.85
C LEU A 138 -0.71 -6.56 8.83
N SER A 139 0.41 -7.13 8.37
CA SER A 139 1.25 -6.51 7.33
C SER A 139 0.50 -6.37 6.01
N ASP A 140 -0.31 -7.38 5.65
CA ASP A 140 -1.18 -7.34 4.48
C ASP A 140 -2.30 -6.31 4.61
N ILE A 141 -2.92 -6.18 5.79
CA ILE A 141 -3.93 -5.16 6.09
C ILE A 141 -3.35 -3.77 5.89
N SER A 142 -2.22 -3.43 6.53
CA SER A 142 -1.59 -2.10 6.38
C SER A 142 -1.16 -1.81 4.94
N ARG A 143 -0.75 -2.83 4.18
CA ARG A 143 -0.45 -2.70 2.74
C ARG A 143 -1.71 -2.42 1.91
N LEU A 144 -2.85 -3.01 2.26
CA LEU A 144 -4.13 -2.79 1.60
C LEU A 144 -4.74 -1.43 1.97
N GLU A 145 -4.68 -1.02 3.25
CA GLU A 145 -5.10 0.29 3.74
C GLU A 145 -4.36 1.41 2.99
N ALA A 146 -3.02 1.36 2.94
CA ALA A 146 -2.21 2.31 2.18
C ALA A 146 -2.47 2.29 0.65
N LYS A 147 -3.03 1.19 0.11
CA LYS A 147 -3.48 1.14 -1.29
C LYS A 147 -4.85 1.78 -1.46
N VAL A 148 -5.77 1.60 -0.52
CA VAL A 148 -7.10 2.24 -0.52
C VAL A 148 -6.94 3.76 -0.44
N GLU A 149 -6.19 4.29 0.53
CA GLU A 149 -5.94 5.74 0.66
C GLU A 149 -5.40 6.37 -0.65
N ARG A 150 -4.47 5.68 -1.32
CA ARG A 150 -3.92 6.12 -2.61
C ARG A 150 -4.95 6.12 -3.73
N LEU A 151 -5.84 5.14 -3.77
CA LEU A 151 -6.91 5.05 -4.77
C LEU A 151 -8.01 6.10 -4.51
N GLU A 152 -8.36 6.36 -3.25
CA GLU A 152 -9.28 7.42 -2.86
C GLU A 152 -8.74 8.82 -3.20
N ALA A 153 -7.44 9.05 -2.97
CA ALA A 153 -6.78 10.28 -3.38
C ALA A 153 -6.78 10.47 -4.91
N GLN A 154 -6.55 9.38 -5.68
CA GLN A 154 -6.65 9.41 -7.14
C GLN A 154 -8.09 9.66 -7.63
N LEU A 155 -9.09 9.04 -6.98
CA LEU A 155 -10.50 9.27 -7.29
C LEU A 155 -10.88 10.74 -7.08
N SER A 156 -10.56 11.30 -5.92
CA SER A 156 -10.81 12.73 -5.63
C SER A 156 -10.07 13.68 -6.59
N ALA A 157 -8.88 13.30 -7.07
CA ALA A 157 -8.18 14.06 -8.10
C ALA A 157 -8.93 14.00 -9.45
N LYS A 158 -9.40 12.82 -9.86
CA LYS A 158 -10.16 12.63 -11.11
C LYS A 158 -11.51 13.34 -11.07
N ASP A 159 -12.21 13.35 -9.94
CA ASP A 159 -13.45 14.13 -9.79
C ASP A 159 -13.22 15.64 -9.98
N ARG A 160 -12.09 16.18 -9.50
CA ARG A 160 -11.69 17.58 -9.70
C ARG A 160 -11.30 17.87 -11.15
N GLU A 161 -10.60 16.94 -11.81
CA GLU A 161 -10.29 17.02 -13.24
C GLU A 161 -11.57 17.05 -14.07
N ILE A 162 -12.51 16.12 -13.84
CA ILE A 162 -13.82 16.06 -14.51
C ILE A 162 -14.59 17.37 -14.30
N ALA A 163 -14.74 17.83 -13.04
CA ALA A 163 -15.43 19.09 -12.74
C ALA A 163 -14.77 20.32 -13.40
N THR A 164 -13.46 20.26 -13.67
CA THR A 164 -12.73 21.31 -14.42
C THR A 164 -13.02 21.20 -15.91
N MET A 165 -12.92 20.00 -16.49
CA MET A 165 -13.22 19.75 -17.90
C MET A 165 -14.66 20.16 -18.26
N THR A 166 -15.67 19.74 -17.48
CA THR A 166 -17.07 20.10 -17.70
C THR A 166 -17.31 21.61 -17.67
N ARG A 167 -16.60 22.36 -16.81
CA ARG A 167 -16.68 23.83 -16.80
C ARG A 167 -16.03 24.45 -18.04
N THR A 168 -14.89 23.92 -18.49
CA THR A 168 -14.24 24.40 -19.73
C THR A 168 -15.07 24.09 -20.97
N GLU A 169 -15.69 22.91 -21.04
CA GLU A 169 -16.60 22.50 -22.09
C GLU A 169 -17.84 23.40 -22.12
N ALA A 170 -18.53 23.61 -20.99
CA ALA A 170 -19.69 24.50 -20.91
C ALA A 170 -19.35 25.93 -21.37
N LYS A 171 -18.17 26.45 -21.01
CA LYS A 171 -17.67 27.76 -21.49
C LYS A 171 -17.41 27.77 -23.00
N ALA A 172 -16.81 26.72 -23.55
CA ALA A 172 -16.57 26.59 -24.98
C ALA A 172 -17.89 26.49 -25.77
N THR A 173 -18.85 25.69 -25.31
CA THR A 173 -20.19 25.57 -25.89
C THR A 173 -20.92 26.92 -25.92
N ALA A 174 -20.85 27.69 -24.83
CA ALA A 174 -21.42 29.04 -24.78
C ALA A 174 -20.73 30.01 -25.76
N ALA A 175 -19.41 29.94 -25.90
CA ALA A 175 -18.66 30.75 -26.86
C ALA A 175 -19.00 30.39 -28.32
N PHE A 176 -19.07 29.10 -28.66
CA PHE A 176 -19.49 28.64 -29.98
C PHE A 176 -20.93 29.06 -30.30
N LYS A 177 -21.86 28.97 -29.34
CA LYS A 177 -23.23 29.45 -29.53
C LYS A 177 -23.26 30.95 -29.86
N SER A 178 -22.55 31.78 -29.10
CA SER A 178 -22.43 33.21 -29.40
C SER A 178 -21.82 33.49 -30.79
N GLN A 179 -20.86 32.67 -31.23
CA GLN A 179 -20.27 32.78 -32.57
C GLN A 179 -21.27 32.41 -33.68
N ILE A 180 -22.08 31.36 -33.46
CA ILE A 180 -23.16 30.94 -34.36
C ILE A 180 -24.21 32.05 -34.48
N ASP A 181 -24.65 32.62 -33.36
CA ASP A 181 -25.66 33.67 -33.32
C ASP A 181 -25.19 34.93 -34.11
N LYS A 182 -23.90 35.31 -33.98
CA LYS A 182 -23.30 36.40 -34.77
C LYS A 182 -23.29 36.10 -36.27
N LEU A 183 -22.82 34.91 -36.67
CA LEU A 183 -22.78 34.51 -38.07
C LEU A 183 -24.19 34.44 -38.69
N GLN A 184 -25.20 34.04 -37.91
CA GLN A 184 -26.60 34.08 -38.33
C GLN A 184 -27.08 35.51 -38.57
N GLN A 185 -26.77 36.44 -37.66
CA GLN A 185 -27.09 37.87 -37.80
C GLN A 185 -26.41 38.48 -39.04
N GLU A 186 -25.10 38.29 -39.21
CA GLU A 186 -24.35 38.79 -40.37
C GLU A 186 -24.98 38.28 -41.68
N ARG A 187 -25.29 36.99 -41.75
CA ARG A 187 -25.98 36.35 -42.90
C ARG A 187 -27.36 36.98 -43.16
N ASP A 188 -28.14 37.30 -42.13
CA ASP A 188 -29.44 37.95 -42.28
C ASP A 188 -29.32 39.42 -42.75
N GLU A 189 -28.28 40.13 -42.30
CA GLU A 189 -27.96 41.49 -42.75
C GLU A 189 -27.49 41.52 -44.21
N PHE A 190 -26.60 40.60 -44.60
CA PHE A 190 -26.23 40.40 -46.01
C PHE A 190 -27.44 40.06 -46.89
N GLN A 191 -28.34 39.18 -46.42
CA GLN A 191 -29.55 38.83 -47.17
C GLN A 191 -30.47 40.05 -47.38
N LYS A 192 -30.66 40.90 -46.35
CA LYS A 192 -31.40 42.17 -46.49
C LYS A 192 -30.73 43.11 -47.50
N MET A 193 -29.39 43.22 -47.45
CA MET A 193 -28.63 44.08 -48.35
C MET A 193 -28.74 43.63 -49.82
N VAL A 194 -28.65 42.31 -50.08
CA VAL A 194 -28.81 41.73 -51.43
C VAL A 194 -30.20 42.02 -51.99
N LEU A 195 -31.26 41.81 -51.20
CA LEU A 195 -32.64 42.11 -51.61
C LEU A 195 -32.83 43.61 -51.91
N GLY A 196 -32.31 44.49 -51.04
CA GLY A 196 -32.34 45.94 -51.27
C GLY A 196 -31.59 46.38 -52.53
N ASN A 197 -30.40 45.80 -52.77
CA ASN A 197 -29.63 46.07 -53.99
C ASN A 197 -30.39 45.62 -55.26
N GLN A 198 -31.03 44.44 -55.22
CA GLN A 198 -31.86 43.93 -56.31
C GLN A 198 -33.07 44.84 -56.59
N GLN A 199 -33.70 45.40 -55.56
CA GLN A 199 -34.77 46.38 -55.70
C GLN A 199 -34.27 47.68 -56.36
N VAL A 200 -33.15 48.25 -55.89
CA VAL A 200 -32.55 49.47 -56.46
C VAL A 200 -32.13 49.24 -57.92
N ARG A 201 -31.51 48.10 -58.24
CA ARG A 201 -31.16 47.74 -59.62
C ARG A 201 -32.39 47.69 -60.53
N THR A 202 -33.50 47.15 -60.03
CA THR A 202 -34.78 47.10 -60.76
C THR A 202 -35.32 48.50 -61.02
N GLN A 203 -35.32 49.38 -60.00
CA GLN A 203 -35.73 50.79 -60.14
C GLN A 203 -34.87 51.54 -61.17
N GLN A 204 -33.54 51.41 -61.10
CA GLN A 204 -32.61 52.02 -62.05
C GLN A 204 -32.86 51.57 -63.50
N ILE A 205 -33.18 50.27 -63.72
CA ILE A 205 -33.54 49.76 -65.05
C ILE A 205 -34.84 50.43 -65.57
N HIS A 206 -35.83 50.65 -64.70
CA HIS A 206 -37.06 51.36 -65.10
C HIS A 206 -36.81 52.84 -65.41
N GLU A 207 -36.00 53.53 -64.62
CA GLU A 207 -35.62 54.93 -64.90
C GLU A 207 -34.83 55.07 -66.21
N MET A 208 -33.85 54.18 -66.44
CA MET A 208 -33.08 54.17 -67.69
C MET A 208 -33.98 53.96 -68.91
N LYS A 209 -34.90 52.99 -68.86
CA LYS A 209 -35.90 52.77 -69.92
C LYS A 209 -36.85 53.96 -70.12
N LYS A 210 -37.13 54.76 -69.08
CA LYS A 210 -37.90 56.01 -69.21
C LYS A 210 -37.09 57.08 -69.93
N LYS A 211 -35.86 57.33 -69.50
CA LYS A 211 -34.93 58.30 -70.11
C LYS A 211 -34.62 57.94 -71.57
N GLU A 212 -34.46 56.67 -71.89
CA GLU A 212 -34.26 56.16 -73.25
C GLU A 212 -35.45 56.48 -74.16
N LYS A 213 -36.69 56.27 -73.70
CA LYS A 213 -37.91 56.68 -74.43
C LYS A 213 -38.02 58.20 -74.62
N GLU A 214 -37.58 58.99 -73.64
CA GLU A 214 -37.54 60.45 -73.74
C GLU A 214 -36.46 60.92 -74.72
N TYR A 215 -35.29 60.27 -74.72
CA TYR A 215 -34.20 60.51 -75.67
C TYR A 215 -34.63 60.20 -77.11
N ILE A 216 -35.28 59.05 -77.36
CA ILE A 216 -35.81 58.69 -78.69
C ILE A 216 -36.78 59.78 -79.18
N LYS A 217 -37.75 60.21 -78.35
CA LYS A 217 -38.68 61.30 -78.70
C LYS A 217 -37.98 62.63 -78.99
N LEU A 218 -36.91 62.95 -78.27
CA LEU A 218 -36.12 64.17 -78.49
C LEU A 218 -35.31 64.07 -79.80
N GLN A 219 -34.75 62.90 -80.09
CA GLN A 219 -34.05 62.59 -81.34
C GLN A 219 -34.99 62.64 -82.56
N GLU A 220 -36.21 62.12 -82.43
CA GLU A 220 -37.28 62.25 -83.43
C GLU A 220 -37.61 63.73 -83.71
N ARG A 221 -37.84 64.53 -82.66
CA ARG A 221 -38.09 65.98 -82.80
C ARG A 221 -36.92 66.72 -83.43
N LEU A 222 -35.67 66.41 -83.05
CA LEU A 222 -34.49 67.00 -83.63
C LEU A 222 -34.38 66.65 -85.13
N ASN A 223 -34.63 65.40 -85.50
CA ASN A 223 -34.67 64.98 -86.90
C ASN A 223 -35.78 65.70 -87.67
N GLN A 224 -36.95 65.90 -87.07
CA GLN A 224 -38.03 66.66 -87.67
C GLN A 224 -37.61 68.12 -87.93
N VAL A 225 -37.06 68.82 -86.93
CA VAL A 225 -36.54 70.20 -87.08
C VAL A 225 -35.42 70.27 -88.13
N LEU A 226 -34.54 69.26 -88.22
CA LEU A 226 -33.50 69.19 -89.25
C LEU A 226 -34.09 68.98 -90.66
N MET A 227 -35.19 68.24 -90.79
CA MET A 227 -35.90 68.06 -92.06
C MET A 227 -36.71 69.29 -92.46
N GLU A 228 -37.34 69.97 -91.50
CA GLU A 228 -38.00 71.26 -91.67
C GLU A 228 -36.99 72.32 -92.12
N LYS A 229 -35.84 72.43 -91.45
CA LYS A 229 -34.73 73.31 -91.85
C LYS A 229 -34.19 72.99 -93.26
N LYS A 230 -34.11 71.71 -93.64
CA LYS A 230 -33.76 71.32 -95.03
C LYS A 230 -34.83 71.70 -96.05
N LYS A 231 -36.10 71.80 -95.65
CA LYS A 231 -37.22 72.23 -96.48
C LYS A 231 -37.27 73.75 -96.60
N GLU A 232 -37.06 74.48 -95.50
CA GLU A 232 -36.90 75.94 -95.48
C GLU A 232 -35.64 76.41 -96.23
N SER A 233 -34.60 75.58 -96.31
CA SER A 233 -33.46 75.81 -97.22
C SER A 233 -33.83 75.81 -98.71
N ARG A 234 -35.09 75.51 -99.09
CA ARG A 234 -35.65 75.73 -100.44
C ARG A 234 -36.62 76.92 -100.53
N SER A 235 -36.91 77.62 -99.43
CA SER A 235 -37.82 78.78 -99.38
C SER A 235 -37.23 79.85 -98.45
N GLY A 236 -36.43 80.74 -99.04
CA GLY A 236 -35.42 81.52 -98.33
C GLY A 236 -35.90 82.51 -97.26
N MET A 237 -35.01 82.75 -96.30
CA MET A 237 -34.40 84.06 -96.08
C MET A 237 -33.11 83.88 -95.24
N GLU A 238 -31.92 84.04 -95.85
CA GLU A 238 -30.65 83.94 -95.10
C GLU A 238 -30.40 85.19 -94.25
N ILE A 239 -30.53 85.06 -92.93
CA ILE A 239 -29.98 86.04 -91.99
C ILE A 239 -28.53 85.65 -91.70
N MET A 240 -27.61 86.16 -92.52
CA MET A 240 -26.19 86.19 -92.18
C MET A 240 -25.89 87.28 -91.16
N ASN A 241 -25.49 86.89 -89.95
CA ASN A 241 -24.54 87.62 -89.11
C ASN A 241 -23.96 86.62 -88.11
N LEU A 242 -22.70 86.18 -88.30
CA LEU A 242 -21.52 86.80 -87.68
C LEU A 242 -21.63 86.91 -86.15
N LEU A 243 -21.16 85.86 -85.46
CA LEU A 243 -20.29 86.02 -84.30
C LEU A 243 -19.39 84.78 -84.12
N GLN A 244 -18.14 85.00 -84.48
CA GLN A 244 -16.90 84.23 -84.26
C GLN A 244 -16.99 82.82 -83.66
N LYS A 245 -16.56 81.85 -84.47
CA LYS A 245 -15.78 80.71 -83.97
C LYS A 245 -14.35 81.18 -83.67
N GLU A 246 -14.00 81.24 -82.39
CA GLU A 246 -12.65 80.91 -81.93
C GLU A 246 -12.71 79.56 -81.20
N GLY A 247 -11.69 78.70 -81.26
CA GLY A 247 -10.39 78.91 -81.87
C GLY A 247 -9.36 77.94 -81.32
N ARG A 248 -9.53 76.64 -81.60
CA ARG A 248 -8.63 75.52 -81.23
C ARG A 248 -8.32 75.29 -79.75
N ARG A 249 -8.27 73.99 -79.42
CA ARG A 249 -7.53 73.45 -78.26
C ARG A 249 -6.12 74.07 -78.16
N ARG A 250 -5.79 74.64 -77.00
CA ARG A 250 -4.41 74.77 -76.53
C ARG A 250 -4.31 73.96 -75.24
N GLY A 251 -3.37 73.01 -75.17
CA GLY A 251 -3.28 72.09 -74.03
C GLY A 251 -2.89 72.84 -72.76
N THR A 252 -3.67 72.69 -71.69
CA THR A 252 -3.27 73.16 -70.36
C THR A 252 -2.14 72.26 -69.84
N TRP A 253 -1.00 72.87 -69.55
CA TRP A 253 0.14 72.24 -68.89
C TRP A 253 -0.24 71.97 -67.42
N ASN A 254 -0.68 70.75 -67.13
CA ASN A 254 -1.29 70.39 -65.85
C ASN A 254 -0.25 69.95 -64.78
N GLY A 255 0.76 70.79 -64.49
CA GLY A 255 1.78 70.46 -63.46
C GLY A 255 1.20 70.13 -62.08
N ARG A 256 0.04 70.72 -61.74
CA ARG A 256 -0.70 70.39 -60.50
C ARG A 256 -1.21 68.95 -60.39
N LYS A 257 -1.38 68.22 -61.51
CA LYS A 257 -1.79 66.81 -61.47
C LYS A 257 -0.61 65.91 -61.17
N THR A 258 0.54 66.13 -61.83
CA THR A 258 1.75 65.35 -61.58
C THR A 258 2.21 65.46 -60.14
N ASP A 259 2.21 66.66 -59.54
CA ASP A 259 2.60 66.82 -58.13
C ASP A 259 1.64 66.09 -57.19
N ASN A 260 0.32 66.16 -57.44
CA ASN A 260 -0.67 65.44 -56.65
C ASN A 260 -0.50 63.92 -56.76
N ASP A 261 -0.23 63.40 -57.96
CA ASP A 261 0.06 62.00 -58.21
C ASP A 261 1.40 61.56 -57.56
N PHE A 262 2.40 62.46 -57.45
CA PHE A 262 3.64 62.19 -56.72
C PHE A 262 3.44 62.15 -55.21
N TYR A 263 2.76 63.14 -54.62
CA TYR A 263 2.40 63.10 -53.19
C TYR A 263 1.56 61.87 -52.85
N LYS A 264 0.60 61.53 -53.72
CA LYS A 264 -0.20 60.32 -53.56
C LYS A 264 0.68 59.07 -53.58
N LYS A 265 1.57 58.88 -54.56
CA LYS A 265 2.49 57.73 -54.60
C LYS A 265 3.38 57.62 -53.37
N ILE A 266 3.81 58.75 -52.80
CA ILE A 266 4.59 58.76 -51.55
C ILE A 266 3.71 58.30 -50.39
N VAL A 267 2.50 58.82 -50.24
CA VAL A 267 1.54 58.40 -49.21
C VAL A 267 1.18 56.92 -49.37
N ASP A 268 0.77 56.48 -50.55
CA ASP A 268 0.45 55.08 -50.88
C ASP A 268 1.62 54.14 -50.50
N ALA A 269 2.88 54.54 -50.75
CA ALA A 269 4.06 53.76 -50.39
C ALA A 269 4.34 53.74 -48.88
N TYR A 270 4.14 54.85 -48.17
CA TYR A 270 4.23 54.89 -46.70
C TYR A 270 3.10 54.10 -46.03
N GLU A 271 1.88 54.15 -46.56
CA GLU A 271 0.74 53.36 -46.07
C GLU A 271 0.97 51.87 -46.29
N ALA A 272 1.45 51.45 -47.47
CA ALA A 272 1.84 50.06 -47.73
C ALA A 272 2.94 49.59 -46.78
N LYS A 273 3.99 50.41 -46.56
CA LYS A 273 5.08 50.12 -45.61
C LYS A 273 4.56 50.01 -44.17
N ASN A 274 3.60 50.85 -43.78
CA ASN A 274 2.99 50.82 -42.46
C ASN A 274 2.08 49.59 -42.28
N GLN A 275 1.35 49.17 -43.32
CA GLN A 275 0.58 47.92 -43.31
C GLN A 275 1.50 46.70 -43.20
N GLU A 276 2.62 46.66 -43.94
CA GLU A 276 3.66 45.64 -43.84
C GLU A 276 4.22 45.54 -42.40
N LEU A 277 4.61 46.66 -41.79
CA LEU A 277 5.09 46.71 -40.42
C LEU A 277 4.03 46.29 -39.38
N VAL A 278 2.76 46.64 -39.58
CA VAL A 278 1.66 46.21 -38.70
C VAL A 278 1.41 44.70 -38.80
N ALA A 279 1.49 44.13 -40.01
CA ALA A 279 1.38 42.69 -40.23
C ALA A 279 2.55 41.93 -39.59
N GLU A 280 3.80 42.35 -39.86
CA GLU A 280 5.00 41.76 -39.24
C GLU A 280 4.95 41.84 -37.70
N ASN A 281 4.47 42.95 -37.14
CA ASN A 281 4.31 43.09 -35.69
C ASN A 281 3.22 42.14 -35.14
N ALA A 282 2.14 41.90 -35.88
CA ALA A 282 1.11 40.93 -35.50
C ALA A 282 1.63 39.49 -35.53
N ASP A 283 2.40 39.12 -36.56
CA ASP A 283 3.03 37.80 -36.69
C ASP A 283 4.08 37.56 -35.60
N LEU A 284 4.91 38.56 -35.28
CA LEU A 284 5.86 38.49 -34.16
C LEU A 284 5.15 38.30 -32.80
N ARG A 285 4.02 38.99 -32.58
CA ARG A 285 3.20 38.77 -31.36
C ARG A 285 2.57 37.38 -31.35
N ALA A 286 2.14 36.85 -32.49
CA ALA A 286 1.59 35.49 -32.59
C ALA A 286 2.68 34.44 -32.28
N LEU A 287 3.88 34.58 -32.85
CA LEU A 287 5.03 33.72 -32.58
C LEU A 287 5.44 33.74 -31.10
N LEU A 288 5.53 34.92 -30.49
CA LEU A 288 5.85 35.07 -29.06
C LEU A 288 4.80 34.40 -28.15
N ARG A 289 3.51 34.45 -28.50
CA ARG A 289 2.46 33.72 -27.78
C ARG A 289 2.59 32.20 -27.96
N SER A 290 2.90 31.72 -29.17
CA SER A 290 3.15 30.28 -29.42
C SER A 290 4.30 29.79 -28.55
N MET A 291 5.45 30.47 -28.61
CA MET A 291 6.62 30.14 -27.78
C MET A 291 6.30 30.20 -26.28
N GLN A 292 5.47 31.15 -25.82
CA GLN A 292 5.02 31.19 -24.43
C GLN A 292 4.20 29.94 -24.04
N VAL A 293 3.33 29.45 -24.92
CA VAL A 293 2.54 28.23 -24.72
C VAL A 293 3.46 27.00 -24.69
N ASP A 294 4.38 26.89 -25.63
CA ASP A 294 5.33 25.78 -25.73
C ASP A 294 6.25 25.72 -24.49
N MET A 295 6.81 26.86 -24.07
CA MET A 295 7.60 26.96 -22.83
C MET A 295 6.77 26.59 -21.59
N ARG A 296 5.49 27.00 -21.53
CA ARG A 296 4.60 26.65 -20.42
C ARG A 296 4.31 25.15 -20.40
N ALA A 297 4.11 24.52 -21.56
CA ALA A 297 3.93 23.08 -21.67
C ALA A 297 5.19 22.32 -21.25
N PHE A 298 6.38 22.74 -21.70
CA PHE A 298 7.66 22.14 -21.33
C PHE A 298 8.01 22.26 -19.83
N LEU A 299 7.66 23.38 -19.21
CA LEU A 299 7.92 23.62 -17.79
C LEU A 299 6.87 22.98 -16.87
N ASN A 300 5.61 22.88 -17.31
CA ASN A 300 4.53 22.24 -16.55
C ASN A 300 4.36 20.73 -16.84
N ALA A 301 5.12 20.17 -17.80
CA ALA A 301 5.16 18.72 -18.01
C ALA A 301 5.58 18.03 -16.71
N PRO A 302 4.82 17.05 -16.19
CA PRO A 302 5.10 16.41 -14.92
C PRO A 302 6.39 15.59 -15.03
N ASN A 303 7.50 16.20 -14.63
CA ASN A 303 8.79 15.53 -14.54
C ASN A 303 8.66 14.43 -13.47
N GLY A 304 8.69 13.18 -13.89
CA GLY A 304 8.46 12.03 -13.01
C GLY A 304 9.61 11.79 -12.05
N LYS A 305 9.71 12.59 -10.97
CA LYS A 305 10.23 12.24 -9.63
C LYS A 305 10.05 13.43 -8.67
N GLN A 306 9.74 13.09 -7.43
CA GLN A 306 9.28 13.98 -6.35
C GLN A 306 10.29 15.08 -5.98
N SER A 307 9.78 16.25 -5.60
CA SER A 307 10.46 17.14 -4.64
C SER A 307 9.75 17.08 -3.29
N SER A 308 10.52 17.25 -2.22
CA SER A 308 10.12 17.02 -0.83
C SER A 308 9.30 18.18 -0.22
N PRO A 309 8.47 17.91 0.81
CA PRO A 309 7.69 18.95 1.46
C PRO A 309 8.54 19.71 2.48
N VAL A 310 8.96 20.94 2.15
CA VAL A 310 9.38 21.92 3.17
C VAL A 310 8.28 22.96 3.34
N ASN A 311 7.77 23.00 4.56
CA ASN A 311 6.59 23.73 4.98
C ASN A 311 6.90 25.21 5.24
N THR A 312 6.32 26.12 4.44
CA THR A 312 6.10 27.51 4.86
C THR A 312 4.72 27.98 4.42
N ARG A 313 3.81 28.11 5.38
CA ARG A 313 2.48 28.69 5.16
C ARG A 313 2.58 30.21 5.13
N VAL A 314 2.27 30.82 3.99
CA VAL A 314 1.79 32.22 3.90
C VAL A 314 0.64 32.25 2.91
N ASP A 315 -0.56 32.56 3.39
CA ASP A 315 -1.70 32.90 2.53
C ASP A 315 -1.40 34.21 1.78
N SER A 316 -1.24 34.13 0.45
CA SER A 316 -1.35 35.28 -0.45
C SER A 316 -1.49 34.83 -1.91
N ASP A 317 -2.73 34.99 -2.41
CA ASP A 317 -3.14 35.16 -3.81
C ASP A 317 -2.79 34.09 -4.88
N LEU A 318 -3.82 33.69 -5.65
CA LEU A 318 -3.80 32.60 -6.63
C LEU A 318 -3.21 33.01 -8.00
N SER A 319 -2.06 33.70 -8.00
CA SER A 319 -1.42 34.19 -9.24
C SER A 319 0.08 33.92 -9.36
N HIS A 320 0.80 33.66 -8.27
CA HIS A 320 2.25 33.45 -8.29
C HIS A 320 2.68 31.98 -8.49
N SER A 321 2.37 31.46 -9.67
CA SER A 321 3.27 30.45 -10.28
C SER A 321 4.56 31.17 -10.72
N PRO A 322 5.78 30.62 -10.50
CA PRO A 322 7.05 31.30 -10.86
C PRO A 322 7.19 31.67 -12.34
N LEU A 323 6.31 31.11 -13.20
CA LEU A 323 6.32 31.21 -14.65
C LEU A 323 4.98 31.72 -15.20
N GLY A 324 4.12 32.27 -14.33
CA GLY A 324 2.75 32.76 -14.59
C GLY A 324 2.64 34.03 -15.43
N GLY A 325 3.37 34.13 -16.54
CA GLY A 325 3.30 35.27 -17.45
C GLY A 325 1.88 35.47 -17.98
N ARG A 326 1.32 36.67 -17.74
CA ARG A 326 0.01 37.14 -18.19
C ARG A 326 0.03 37.28 -19.72
N THR A 327 -0.86 36.59 -20.44
CA THR A 327 -0.80 36.47 -21.92
C THR A 327 -1.27 37.74 -22.66
N ASP A 328 -1.89 38.67 -21.94
CA ASP A 328 -2.26 40.02 -22.39
C ASP A 328 -1.04 40.98 -22.53
N MET A 329 0.12 40.65 -21.95
CA MET A 329 1.33 41.47 -22.00
C MET A 329 1.83 41.78 -23.43
N PHE A 330 1.62 40.86 -24.38
CA PHE A 330 2.02 41.02 -25.78
C PHE A 330 1.06 41.91 -26.60
N ASP A 331 -0.07 42.34 -26.02
CA ASP A 331 -1.03 43.23 -26.68
C ASP A 331 -0.78 44.71 -26.37
N LEU A 332 -0.11 45.02 -25.26
CA LEU A 332 0.22 46.39 -24.87
C LEU A 332 1.17 47.09 -25.87
N PRO A 333 1.14 48.44 -25.96
CA PRO A 333 2.14 49.20 -26.69
C PRO A 333 3.56 48.88 -26.23
N LEU A 334 4.50 48.74 -27.16
CA LEU A 334 5.85 48.24 -26.88
C LEU A 334 6.55 48.97 -25.72
N HIS A 335 6.43 50.30 -25.65
CA HIS A 335 7.06 51.10 -24.59
C HIS A 335 6.50 50.83 -23.18
N MET A 336 5.30 50.24 -23.05
CA MET A 336 4.68 49.86 -21.78
C MET A 336 4.99 48.42 -21.38
N ALA A 337 5.18 47.54 -22.37
CA ALA A 337 5.39 46.11 -22.16
C ALA A 337 6.87 45.68 -22.18
N ARG A 338 7.75 46.47 -22.80
CA ARG A 338 9.17 46.13 -23.06
C ARG A 338 9.86 45.55 -21.83
N ASP A 339 9.88 46.30 -20.74
CA ASP A 339 10.67 45.97 -19.56
C ASP A 339 10.11 44.71 -18.86
N GLN A 340 8.78 44.56 -18.84
CA GLN A 340 8.09 43.37 -18.30
C GLN A 340 8.34 42.11 -19.15
N ILE A 341 8.35 42.26 -20.49
CA ILE A 341 8.70 41.16 -21.42
C ILE A 341 10.16 40.77 -21.23
N GLU A 342 11.07 41.75 -21.12
CA GLU A 342 12.49 41.52 -20.90
C GLU A 342 12.77 40.81 -19.57
N GLU A 343 12.20 41.28 -18.47
CA GLU A 343 12.32 40.68 -17.14
C GLU A 343 11.71 39.26 -17.08
N SER A 344 10.54 39.06 -17.70
CA SER A 344 9.89 37.75 -17.87
C SER A 344 10.79 36.77 -18.63
N LEU A 345 11.45 37.20 -19.71
CA LEU A 345 12.37 36.37 -20.48
C LEU A 345 13.66 36.06 -19.71
N ARG A 346 14.25 37.06 -19.01
CA ARG A 346 15.44 36.87 -18.17
C ARG A 346 15.17 35.86 -17.05
N THR A 347 14.05 35.99 -16.34
CA THR A 347 13.64 35.09 -15.26
C THR A 347 13.37 33.67 -15.78
N LYS A 348 12.68 33.52 -16.92
CA LYS A 348 12.47 32.21 -17.56
C LYS A 348 13.78 31.55 -17.97
N MET A 349 14.71 32.31 -18.55
CA MET A 349 16.03 31.79 -18.95
C MET A 349 16.85 31.33 -17.74
N ALA A 350 16.80 32.06 -16.62
CA ALA A 350 17.44 31.66 -15.37
C ALA A 350 16.87 30.32 -14.83
N SER A 351 15.54 30.19 -14.78
CA SER A 351 14.86 28.96 -14.33
C SER A 351 15.14 27.76 -15.25
N ILE A 352 15.19 27.96 -16.57
CA ILE A 352 15.58 26.90 -17.52
C ILE A 352 17.03 26.46 -17.27
N LYS A 353 17.95 27.42 -17.08
CA LYS A 353 19.37 27.12 -16.80
C LYS A 353 19.54 26.33 -15.49
N GLU A 354 18.79 26.70 -14.45
CA GLU A 354 18.77 25.97 -13.18
C GLU A 354 18.26 24.53 -13.36
N ARG A 355 17.11 24.34 -14.03
CA ARG A 355 16.56 22.99 -14.31
C ARG A 355 17.50 22.15 -15.17
N MET A 356 18.24 22.75 -16.11
CA MET A 356 19.26 22.04 -16.89
C MET A 356 20.41 21.53 -16.02
N VAL A 357 20.90 22.33 -15.06
CA VAL A 357 21.93 21.89 -14.11
C VAL A 357 21.39 20.75 -13.23
N GLN A 358 20.19 20.89 -12.67
CA GLN A 358 19.53 19.84 -11.89
C GLN A 358 19.37 18.52 -12.68
N LEU A 359 19.04 18.59 -13.97
CA LEU A 359 18.94 17.40 -14.83
C LEU A 359 20.30 16.77 -15.11
N GLN A 360 21.35 17.56 -15.33
CA GLN A 360 22.72 17.05 -15.50
C GLN A 360 23.24 16.38 -14.23
N ASP A 361 22.96 16.94 -13.05
CA ASP A 361 23.39 16.35 -11.79
C ASP A 361 22.56 15.11 -11.42
N ALA A 362 21.26 15.10 -11.72
CA ALA A 362 20.42 13.91 -11.61
C ALA A 362 20.85 12.79 -12.57
N GLN A 363 21.33 13.13 -13.78
CA GLN A 363 21.87 12.16 -14.73
C GLN A 363 23.17 11.53 -14.20
N LYS A 364 24.13 12.32 -13.73
CA LYS A 364 25.37 11.82 -13.10
C LYS A 364 25.08 10.97 -11.87
N ALA A 365 24.11 11.37 -11.03
CA ALA A 365 23.70 10.60 -9.87
C ALA A 365 23.07 9.25 -10.27
N ALA A 366 22.26 9.22 -11.33
CA ALA A 366 21.68 7.99 -11.86
C ALA A 366 22.76 7.04 -12.42
N GLU A 367 23.74 7.59 -13.14
CA GLU A 367 24.90 6.86 -13.69
C GLU A 367 25.71 6.21 -12.56
N LEU A 368 26.08 6.96 -11.52
CA LEU A 368 26.73 6.45 -10.31
C LEU A 368 25.90 5.36 -9.59
N THR A 369 24.57 5.50 -9.51
CA THR A 369 23.73 4.44 -8.91
C THR A 369 23.66 3.17 -9.77
N SER A 370 23.81 3.28 -11.10
CA SER A 370 23.90 2.13 -11.99
C SER A 370 25.21 1.39 -11.76
N GLU A 371 26.34 2.10 -11.75
CA GLU A 371 27.68 1.53 -11.48
C GLU A 371 27.73 0.81 -10.12
N VAL A 372 27.12 1.40 -9.07
CA VAL A 372 27.03 0.76 -7.74
C VAL A 372 26.17 -0.50 -7.79
N SER A 373 25.01 -0.47 -8.45
CA SER A 373 24.11 -1.64 -8.54
C SER A 373 24.72 -2.78 -9.37
N GLU A 374 25.46 -2.46 -10.43
CA GLU A 374 26.21 -3.47 -11.21
C GLU A 374 27.32 -4.09 -10.35
N ARG A 375 28.04 -3.27 -9.58
CA ARG A 375 29.10 -3.75 -8.68
C ARG A 375 28.58 -4.59 -7.52
N GLU A 376 27.39 -4.30 -6.99
CA GLU A 376 26.73 -5.16 -5.99
C GLU A 376 26.39 -6.54 -6.58
N LEU A 377 25.82 -6.60 -7.78
CA LEU A 377 25.54 -7.87 -8.49
C LEU A 377 26.80 -8.70 -8.76
N GLU A 378 27.92 -8.07 -9.15
CA GLU A 378 29.20 -8.75 -9.33
C GLU A 378 29.71 -9.39 -8.02
N LEU A 379 29.56 -8.68 -6.89
CA LEU A 379 29.98 -9.17 -5.57
C LEU A 379 29.07 -10.29 -5.06
N GLU A 380 27.76 -10.22 -5.31
CA GLU A 380 26.83 -11.33 -5.02
C GLU A 380 27.21 -12.59 -5.81
N ALA A 381 27.52 -12.45 -7.11
CA ALA A 381 27.97 -13.58 -7.94
C ALA A 381 29.26 -14.22 -7.40
N GLN A 382 30.26 -13.42 -7.04
CA GLN A 382 31.51 -13.91 -6.43
C GLN A 382 31.28 -14.61 -5.09
N LEU A 383 30.34 -14.13 -4.26
CA LEU A 383 29.97 -14.78 -3.01
C LEU A 383 29.24 -16.12 -3.22
N VAL A 384 28.43 -16.25 -4.27
CA VAL A 384 27.80 -17.53 -4.66
C VAL A 384 28.85 -18.54 -5.12
N GLU A 385 29.79 -18.12 -5.97
CA GLU A 385 30.91 -18.95 -6.43
C GLU A 385 31.78 -19.42 -5.24
N ALA A 386 32.19 -18.51 -4.36
CA ALA A 386 32.97 -18.84 -3.18
C ALA A 386 32.26 -19.82 -2.23
N ARG A 387 30.94 -19.70 -2.07
CA ARG A 387 30.12 -20.67 -1.30
C ARG A 387 30.11 -22.05 -1.95
N SER A 388 30.01 -22.12 -3.28
CA SER A 388 30.07 -23.38 -4.03
C SER A 388 31.41 -24.09 -3.82
N ILE A 389 32.52 -23.36 -3.93
CA ILE A 389 33.88 -23.90 -3.72
C ILE A 389 34.07 -24.45 -2.31
N ILE A 390 33.57 -23.74 -1.28
CA ILE A 390 33.61 -24.21 0.11
C ILE A 390 32.78 -25.50 0.28
N GLN A 391 31.63 -25.60 -0.39
CA GLN A 391 30.75 -26.77 -0.31
C GLN A 391 31.29 -28.00 -1.05
N GLU A 392 32.16 -27.83 -2.05
CA GLU A 392 32.85 -28.93 -2.75
C GLU A 392 34.10 -29.45 -1.98
N GLN A 393 34.55 -28.73 -0.95
CA GLN A 393 35.73 -29.08 -0.13
C GLN A 393 35.40 -29.78 1.20
N VAL A 394 34.12 -30.13 1.44
CA VAL A 394 33.59 -30.78 2.65
C VAL A 394 32.92 -32.10 2.28
#